data_AF-R7TPI7-F1
#
_entry.id   AF-R7TPI7-F1
#
_cell.length_a   1.000
_cell.length_b   1.000
_cell.length_c   1.000
_cell.angle_alpha   90.00
_cell.angle_beta   90.00
_cell.angle_gamma   90.00
#
_symmetry.space_group_name_H-M   'P 1'
#
loop_
_entity.id
_entity.type
_entity.pdbx_description
1 polymer ?
#
loop_
_entity_poly.entity_id
_entity_poly.type
_entity_poly.pdbx_seq_one_letter_code
_entity_poly.pdbx_strand_id
1 'polypeptide(L)'
;MSQAIMNLVGRPLTGQQLSEVKNPRIEVALHVALKLIQTFTFFGVCIVAPALYFFTTTSSLGFVTLAAKSGWNAIPVGLVLGPLMSKVRLSNQTDEQVVERCHRLRKNGVQLGIDRGCLAGALTGAMLGVPFGVFKFGLLVGLLVGATIADPVIKECLKSADADAVLVHCGVGGIPYWKNQSNDFRMDSQMKLKSVPTLMRWGKPQRLEESQCADKSLVEMMFSDE
;
A
#
# COMPACT_ATOMS: atom_id res chain seq x y z
N MET A 1 -15.77 -0.96 19.50
CA MET A 1 -14.98 -1.00 18.23
C MET A 1 -14.14 -2.29 18.23
N SER A 2 -14.10 -3.06 17.14
CA SER A 2 -13.32 -4.31 17.07
C SER A 2 -11.81 -4.03 17.16
N GLN A 3 -11.01 -4.96 17.73
CA GLN A 3 -9.53 -4.87 17.74
C GLN A 3 -8.97 -4.67 16.33
N ALA A 4 -9.55 -5.36 15.34
CA ALA A 4 -9.19 -5.23 13.93
C ALA A 4 -9.36 -3.79 13.43
N ILE A 5 -10.48 -3.15 13.78
CA ILE A 5 -10.77 -1.76 13.40
C ILE A 5 -9.81 -0.82 14.13
N MET A 6 -9.56 -1.04 15.43
CA MET A 6 -8.62 -0.22 16.21
C MET A 6 -7.22 -0.23 15.58
N ASN A 7 -6.71 -1.40 15.23
CA ASN A 7 -5.40 -1.51 14.58
C ASN A 7 -5.40 -0.84 13.19
N LEU A 8 -6.48 -1.01 12.43
CA LEU A 8 -6.66 -0.44 11.09
C LEU A 8 -6.74 1.08 11.09
N VAL A 9 -7.33 1.71 12.13
CA VAL A 9 -7.39 3.18 12.27
C VAL A 9 -6.17 3.78 12.96
N GLY A 10 -5.14 2.97 13.23
CA GLY A 10 -3.89 3.46 13.83
C GLY A 10 -3.88 3.55 15.35
N ARG A 11 -4.89 3.04 16.06
CA ARG A 11 -4.78 2.89 17.52
C ARG A 11 -3.86 1.72 17.87
N PRO A 12 -2.82 1.93 18.70
CA PRO A 12 -1.94 0.86 19.13
C PRO A 12 -2.73 -0.15 19.96
N LEU A 13 -2.50 -1.44 19.69
CA LEU A 13 -3.02 -2.54 20.50
C LEU A 13 -2.05 -2.81 21.66
N THR A 14 -2.59 -3.13 22.84
CA THR A 14 -1.75 -3.59 23.96
C THR A 14 -1.14 -4.96 23.66
N GLY A 15 -0.05 -5.34 24.33
CA GLY A 15 0.59 -6.65 24.14
C GLY A 15 -0.38 -7.83 24.32
N GLN A 16 -1.28 -7.74 25.29
CA GLN A 16 -2.35 -8.72 25.51
C GLN A 16 -3.34 -8.75 24.32
N GLN A 17 -3.76 -7.58 23.82
CA GLN A 17 -4.65 -7.49 22.66
C GLN A 17 -4.00 -7.98 21.37
N LEU A 18 -2.67 -7.84 21.26
CA LEU A 18 -1.90 -8.32 20.11
C LEU A 18 -1.86 -9.86 20.10
N SER A 19 -1.76 -10.48 21.27
CA SER A 19 -1.74 -11.94 21.49
C SER A 19 -3.13 -12.58 21.42
N GLU A 20 -4.17 -11.89 21.90
CA GLU A 20 -5.51 -12.44 21.97
C GLU A 20 -6.41 -11.89 20.83
N VAL A 21 -6.52 -12.65 19.74
CA VAL A 21 -7.32 -12.28 18.57
C VAL A 21 -8.78 -12.67 18.79
N LYS A 22 -9.63 -11.70 19.14
CA LYS A 22 -11.05 -11.96 19.45
C LYS A 22 -11.86 -12.48 18.25
N ASN A 23 -11.58 -12.02 17.04
CA ASN A 23 -12.33 -12.36 15.82
C ASN A 23 -11.41 -12.49 14.59
N PRO A 24 -10.63 -13.57 14.47
CA PRO A 24 -9.56 -13.69 13.46
C PRO A 24 -10.09 -13.71 12.03
N ARG A 25 -11.19 -14.42 11.76
CA ARG A 25 -11.80 -14.51 10.42
C ARG A 25 -12.28 -13.15 9.90
N ILE A 26 -12.86 -12.32 10.77
CA ILE A 26 -13.34 -10.97 10.40
C ILE A 26 -12.15 -10.06 10.09
N GLU A 27 -11.08 -10.14 10.88
CA GLU A 27 -9.87 -9.34 10.68
C GLU A 27 -9.21 -9.65 9.34
N VAL A 28 -9.05 -10.94 9.01
CA VAL A 28 -8.55 -11.35 7.68
C VAL A 28 -9.50 -10.92 6.57
N ALA A 29 -10.82 -11.06 6.76
CA ALA A 29 -11.80 -10.68 5.76
C ALA A 29 -11.81 -9.18 5.46
N LEU A 30 -11.66 -8.32 6.48
CA LEU A 30 -11.53 -6.88 6.33
C LEU A 30 -10.28 -6.52 5.52
N HIS A 31 -9.14 -7.13 5.86
CA HIS A 31 -7.90 -6.90 5.12
C HIS A 31 -8.02 -7.31 3.64
N VAL A 32 -8.58 -8.49 3.37
CA VAL A 32 -8.80 -9.00 2.00
C VAL A 32 -9.76 -8.10 1.23
N ALA A 33 -10.83 -7.61 1.86
CA ALA A 33 -11.78 -6.69 1.24
C ALA A 33 -11.13 -5.35 0.85
N LEU A 34 -10.33 -4.75 1.74
CA LEU A 34 -9.60 -3.51 1.46
C LEU A 34 -8.64 -3.67 0.28
N LYS A 35 -7.86 -4.76 0.26
CA LYS A 35 -6.97 -5.06 -0.87
C LYS A 35 -7.73 -5.22 -2.19
N LEU A 36 -8.88 -5.89 -2.18
CA LEU A 36 -9.66 -6.08 -3.40
C LEU A 36 -10.28 -4.77 -3.88
N ILE A 37 -10.79 -3.92 -2.97
CA ILE A 37 -11.28 -2.58 -3.32
C ILE A 37 -10.17 -1.77 -4.00
N GLN A 38 -8.97 -1.71 -3.42
CA GLN A 38 -7.81 -1.00 -4.01
C GLN A 38 -7.44 -1.57 -5.38
N THR A 39 -7.36 -2.90 -5.48
CA THR A 39 -6.97 -3.60 -6.71
C THR A 39 -7.98 -3.33 -7.83
N PHE A 40 -9.27 -3.52 -7.58
CA PHE A 40 -10.31 -3.29 -8.58
C PHE A 40 -10.42 -1.82 -8.97
N THR A 41 -10.27 -0.89 -8.02
CA THR A 41 -10.24 0.54 -8.32
C THR A 41 -9.07 0.88 -9.25
N PHE A 42 -7.88 0.34 -8.98
CA PHE A 42 -6.70 0.48 -9.85
C PHE A 42 -6.95 -0.13 -11.24
N PHE A 43 -7.49 -1.34 -11.33
CA PHE A 43 -7.85 -1.96 -12.62
C PHE A 43 -8.88 -1.14 -13.41
N GLY A 44 -9.88 -0.56 -12.72
CA GLY A 44 -10.87 0.33 -13.32
C GLY A 44 -10.23 1.57 -13.95
N VAL A 45 -9.29 2.20 -13.25
CA VAL A 45 -8.61 3.42 -13.70
C VAL A 45 -7.52 3.14 -14.75
N CYS A 46 -6.72 2.10 -14.57
CA CYS A 46 -5.51 1.86 -15.38
C CYS A 46 -5.71 0.88 -16.53
N ILE A 47 -6.77 0.06 -16.52
CA ILE A 47 -7.02 -0.91 -17.60
C ILE A 47 -8.35 -0.62 -18.28
N VAL A 48 -9.45 -0.58 -17.52
CA VAL A 48 -10.80 -0.41 -18.10
C VAL A 48 -10.94 0.97 -18.73
N ALA A 49 -10.50 2.04 -18.07
CA ALA A 49 -10.62 3.38 -18.62
C ALA A 49 -9.79 3.62 -19.89
N PRO A 50 -8.50 3.22 -19.98
CA PRO A 50 -7.76 3.31 -21.25
C PRO A 50 -8.36 2.43 -22.35
N ALA A 51 -8.82 1.22 -22.02
CA ALA A 51 -9.47 0.35 -23.00
C ALA A 51 -10.73 1.00 -23.56
N LEU A 52 -11.60 1.56 -22.71
CA LEU A 52 -12.79 2.31 -23.16
C LEU A 52 -12.41 3.59 -23.93
N TYR A 53 -11.34 4.27 -23.51
CA TYR A 53 -10.86 5.48 -24.18
C TYR A 53 -10.56 5.23 -25.66
N PHE A 54 -9.92 4.11 -26.01
CA PHE A 54 -9.67 3.72 -27.41
C PHE A 54 -10.94 3.60 -28.28
N PHE A 55 -12.07 3.29 -27.68
CA PHE A 55 -13.36 3.13 -28.38
C PHE A 55 -14.27 4.36 -28.23
N THR A 56 -13.82 5.42 -27.56
CA THR A 56 -14.62 6.64 -27.35
C THR A 56 -13.90 7.87 -27.90
N THR A 57 -14.65 8.77 -28.54
CA THR A 57 -14.13 10.02 -29.10
C THR A 57 -14.07 11.12 -28.02
N THR A 58 -13.39 10.83 -26.91
CA THR A 58 -13.40 11.70 -25.73
C THR A 58 -12.13 12.56 -25.65
N SER A 59 -12.26 13.81 -25.18
CA SER A 59 -11.11 14.69 -24.93
C SER A 59 -10.26 14.20 -23.74
N SER A 60 -9.05 14.75 -23.56
CA SER A 60 -8.17 14.42 -22.42
C SER A 60 -8.82 14.70 -21.06
N LEU A 61 -9.61 15.78 -20.94
CA LEU A 61 -10.41 16.07 -19.74
C LEU A 61 -11.53 15.05 -19.53
N GLY A 62 -12.17 14.62 -20.62
CA GLY A 62 -13.17 13.56 -20.53
C GLY A 62 -12.57 12.17 -20.24
N PHE A 63 -11.28 11.94 -20.52
CA PHE A 63 -10.58 10.75 -20.05
C PHE A 63 -10.51 10.70 -18.52
N VAL A 64 -10.27 11.84 -17.86
CA VAL A 64 -10.24 11.92 -16.38
C VAL A 64 -11.60 11.56 -15.79
N THR A 65 -12.70 12.04 -16.38
CA THR A 65 -14.05 11.71 -15.91
C THR A 65 -14.42 10.24 -16.19
N LEU A 66 -13.99 9.70 -17.33
CA LEU A 66 -14.12 8.28 -17.67
C LEU A 66 -13.34 7.41 -16.68
N ALA A 67 -12.09 7.77 -16.37
CA ALA A 67 -11.25 7.07 -15.40
C ALA A 67 -11.88 7.08 -14.00
N ALA A 68 -12.39 8.22 -13.56
CA ALA A 68 -13.08 8.33 -12.28
C ALA A 68 -14.35 7.46 -12.23
N LYS A 69 -15.13 7.43 -13.32
CA LYS A 69 -16.33 6.60 -13.43
C LYS A 69 -16.00 5.10 -13.43
N SER A 70 -15.00 4.68 -14.19
CA SER A 70 -14.55 3.29 -14.25
C SER A 70 -14.02 2.81 -12.90
N GLY A 71 -13.22 3.64 -12.22
CA GLY A 71 -12.73 3.33 -10.87
C GLY A 71 -13.86 3.24 -9.84
N TRP A 72 -14.82 4.19 -9.85
CA TRP A 72 -15.98 4.16 -8.95
C TRP A 72 -16.83 2.90 -9.14
N ASN A 73 -17.08 2.52 -10.39
CA ASN A 73 -17.86 1.32 -10.72
C ASN A 73 -17.15 0.02 -10.34
N ALA A 74 -15.83 0.05 -10.13
CA ALA A 74 -15.06 -1.11 -9.70
C ALA A 74 -15.08 -1.34 -8.18
N ILE A 75 -15.40 -0.32 -7.37
CA ILE A 75 -15.44 -0.43 -5.90
C ILE A 75 -16.45 -1.49 -5.42
N PRO A 76 -17.72 -1.50 -5.90
CA PRO A 76 -18.70 -2.52 -5.49
C PRO A 76 -18.25 -3.96 -5.83
N VAL A 77 -17.51 -4.14 -6.93
CA VAL A 77 -16.96 -5.44 -7.32
C VAL A 77 -15.99 -5.94 -6.25
N GLY A 78 -15.08 -5.09 -5.78
CA GLY A 78 -14.17 -5.41 -4.68
C GLY A 78 -14.89 -5.67 -3.36
N LEU A 79 -15.93 -4.90 -3.05
CA LEU A 79 -16.72 -5.05 -1.83
C LEU A 79 -17.48 -6.39 -1.78
N VAL A 80 -17.99 -6.88 -2.91
CA VAL A 80 -18.72 -8.15 -2.99
C VAL A 80 -17.75 -9.34 -3.07
N LEU A 81 -16.69 -9.24 -3.88
CA LEU A 81 -15.72 -10.33 -4.03
C LEU A 81 -14.83 -10.50 -2.80
N GLY A 82 -14.62 -9.44 -2.00
CA GLY A 82 -13.84 -9.46 -0.76
C GLY A 82 -14.28 -10.54 0.23
N PRO A 83 -15.53 -10.49 0.73
CA PRO A 83 -16.09 -11.49 1.63
C PRO A 83 -16.16 -12.89 1.00
N LEU A 84 -16.44 -12.99 -0.30
CA LEU A 84 -16.50 -14.27 -1.01
C LEU A 84 -15.12 -14.96 -1.06
N MET A 85 -14.10 -14.24 -1.51
CA MET A 85 -12.70 -14.70 -1.53
C MET A 85 -12.22 -15.05 -0.13
N SER A 86 -12.61 -14.27 0.87
CA SER A 86 -12.28 -14.56 2.27
C SER A 86 -12.93 -15.86 2.73
N LYS A 87 -14.21 -16.10 2.43
CA LYS A 87 -14.88 -17.37 2.77
C LYS A 87 -14.22 -18.56 2.09
N VAL A 88 -13.94 -18.48 0.79
CA VAL A 88 -13.30 -19.58 0.02
C VAL A 88 -11.87 -19.83 0.50
N ARG A 89 -11.12 -18.78 0.83
CA ARG A 89 -9.73 -18.92 1.30
C ARG A 89 -9.65 -19.43 2.74
N LEU A 90 -10.60 -19.05 3.59
CA LEU A 90 -10.64 -19.42 5.00
C LEU A 90 -11.35 -20.75 5.24
N SER A 91 -12.17 -21.26 4.30
CA SER A 91 -12.88 -22.54 4.46
C SER A 91 -11.94 -23.73 4.63
N ASN A 92 -10.72 -23.63 4.09
CA ASN A 92 -9.73 -24.71 4.11
C ASN A 92 -8.65 -24.51 5.20
N GLN A 93 -8.79 -23.50 6.06
CA GLN A 93 -7.79 -23.17 7.09
C GLN A 93 -8.32 -23.50 8.48
N THR A 94 -7.45 -24.05 9.35
CA THR A 94 -7.78 -24.24 10.76
C THR A 94 -7.78 -22.91 11.50
N ASP A 95 -8.51 -22.80 12.61
CA ASP A 95 -8.58 -21.54 13.36
C ASP A 95 -7.21 -21.07 13.86
N GLU A 96 -6.31 -21.99 14.21
CA GLU A 96 -4.90 -21.70 14.55
C GLU A 96 -4.15 -21.04 13.38
N GLN A 97 -4.30 -21.56 12.16
CA GLN A 97 -3.68 -20.98 10.96
C GLN A 97 -4.23 -19.58 10.65
N VAL A 98 -5.52 -19.34 10.91
CA VAL A 98 -6.13 -18.00 10.74
C VAL A 98 -5.60 -17.04 11.81
N VAL A 99 -5.46 -17.48 13.06
CA VAL A 99 -4.88 -16.69 14.16
C VAL A 99 -3.41 -16.35 13.87
N GLU A 100 -2.60 -17.31 13.42
CA GLU A 100 -1.21 -17.08 13.03
C GLU A 100 -1.12 -16.03 11.91
N ARG A 101 -2.02 -16.11 10.93
CA ARG A 101 -2.12 -15.11 9.86
C ARG A 101 -2.50 -13.72 10.37
N CYS A 102 -3.43 -13.62 11.32
CA CYS A 102 -3.74 -12.37 11.99
C CYS A 102 -2.52 -11.78 12.70
N HIS A 103 -1.74 -12.61 13.41
CA HIS A 103 -0.50 -12.14 14.03
C HIS A 103 0.49 -11.59 13.01
N ARG A 104 0.67 -12.26 11.86
CA ARG A 104 1.52 -11.74 10.77
C ARG A 104 1.00 -10.42 10.22
N LEU A 105 -0.31 -10.29 9.99
CA LEU A 105 -0.92 -9.04 9.52
C LEU A 105 -0.73 -7.89 10.52
N ARG A 106 -0.89 -8.15 11.81
CA ARG A 106 -0.72 -7.15 12.88
C ARG A 106 0.72 -6.67 13.02
N LYS A 107 1.69 -7.55 12.79
CA LYS A 107 3.12 -7.23 12.85
C LYS A 107 3.66 -6.61 11.55
N ASN A 108 2.94 -6.75 10.44
CA ASN A 108 3.36 -6.18 9.16
C ASN A 108 3.03 -4.68 9.08
N GLY A 109 3.91 -3.85 9.65
CA GLY A 109 3.74 -2.39 9.73
C GLY A 109 3.52 -1.71 8.39
N VAL A 110 4.09 -2.24 7.31
CA VAL A 110 3.93 -1.66 5.96
C VAL A 110 2.56 -1.90 5.38
N GLN A 111 2.09 -3.14 5.47
CA GLN A 111 0.75 -3.49 5.00
C GLN A 111 -0.31 -2.70 5.78
N LEU A 112 -0.10 -2.53 7.09
CA LEU A 112 -0.93 -1.67 7.93
C LEU A 112 -0.84 -0.18 7.57
N GLY A 113 0.36 0.31 7.23
CA GLY A 113 0.57 1.67 6.74
C GLY A 113 -0.23 1.93 5.46
N ILE A 114 -0.21 0.98 4.52
CA ILE A 114 -0.94 1.06 3.23
C ILE A 114 -2.44 1.12 3.47
N ASP A 115 -2.95 0.21 4.30
CA ASP A 115 -4.37 0.15 4.62
C ASP A 115 -4.83 1.45 5.34
N ARG A 116 -4.03 1.98 6.27
CA ARG A 116 -4.28 3.24 6.98
C ARG A 116 -4.25 4.44 6.04
N GLY A 117 -3.22 4.56 5.21
CA GLY A 117 -3.04 5.66 4.27
C GLY A 117 -4.17 5.71 3.24
N CYS A 118 -4.59 4.56 2.74
CA CYS A 118 -5.75 4.42 1.86
C CYS A 118 -7.05 4.89 2.54
N LEU A 119 -7.34 4.42 3.76
CA LEU A 119 -8.56 4.80 4.49
C LEU A 119 -8.58 6.28 4.87
N ALA A 120 -7.46 6.79 5.39
CA ALA A 120 -7.31 8.20 5.74
C ALA A 120 -7.45 9.07 4.48
N GLY A 121 -6.76 8.72 3.40
CA GLY A 121 -6.84 9.43 2.12
C GLY A 121 -8.26 9.43 1.55
N ALA A 122 -8.94 8.28 1.55
CA ALA A 122 -10.30 8.15 1.05
C ALA A 122 -11.30 8.99 1.86
N LEU A 123 -11.20 8.97 3.19
CA LEU A 123 -12.06 9.76 4.08
C LEU A 123 -11.79 11.26 3.92
N THR A 124 -10.53 11.68 4.00
CA THR A 124 -10.14 13.09 3.85
C THR A 124 -10.50 13.61 2.47
N GLY A 125 -10.21 12.85 1.41
CA GLY A 125 -10.57 13.22 0.04
C GLY A 125 -12.08 13.33 -0.16
N ALA A 126 -12.86 12.39 0.38
CA ALA A 126 -14.31 12.48 0.35
C ALA A 126 -14.83 13.74 1.06
N MET A 127 -14.36 13.99 2.30
CA MET A 127 -14.78 15.13 3.10
C MET A 127 -14.44 16.47 2.44
N LEU A 128 -13.22 16.63 1.93
CA LEU A 128 -12.81 17.83 1.19
C LEU A 128 -13.59 18.02 -0.12
N GLY A 129 -14.07 16.94 -0.73
CA GLY A 129 -14.88 16.98 -1.93
C GLY A 129 -16.35 17.30 -1.71
N VAL A 130 -16.87 17.27 -0.47
CA VAL A 130 -18.29 17.54 -0.16
C VAL A 130 -18.72 18.95 -0.58
N PRO A 131 -18.02 20.04 -0.20
CA PRO A 131 -18.46 21.41 -0.52
C PRO A 131 -18.53 21.70 -2.02
N PHE A 132 -17.80 20.94 -2.82
CA PHE A 132 -17.69 21.12 -4.28
C PHE A 132 -18.47 20.08 -5.09
N GLY A 133 -19.21 19.19 -4.43
CA GLY A 133 -19.98 18.12 -5.11
C GLY A 133 -19.12 17.01 -5.75
N VAL A 134 -17.82 16.94 -5.42
CA VAL A 134 -16.85 15.99 -6.01
C VAL A 134 -16.37 14.93 -5.02
N PHE A 135 -17.14 14.65 -3.96
CA PHE A 135 -16.78 13.70 -2.90
C PHE A 135 -16.40 12.30 -3.43
N LYS A 136 -17.05 11.82 -4.50
CA LYS A 136 -16.72 10.52 -5.13
C LYS A 136 -15.32 10.51 -5.73
N PHE A 137 -14.94 11.62 -6.35
CA PHE A 137 -13.61 11.79 -6.93
C PHE A 137 -12.54 11.87 -5.83
N GLY A 138 -12.80 12.64 -4.78
CA GLY A 138 -11.91 12.71 -3.62
C GLY A 138 -11.73 11.36 -2.92
N LEU A 139 -12.82 10.59 -2.74
CA LEU A 139 -12.76 9.23 -2.22
C LEU A 139 -11.89 8.33 -3.10
N LEU A 140 -12.12 8.36 -4.41
CA LEU A 140 -11.39 7.54 -5.38
C LEU A 140 -9.89 7.82 -5.36
N VAL A 141 -9.50 9.10 -5.43
CA VAL A 141 -8.08 9.49 -5.38
C VAL A 141 -7.47 9.04 -4.06
N GLY A 142 -8.17 9.24 -2.94
CA GLY A 142 -7.73 8.79 -1.63
C GLY A 142 -7.49 7.28 -1.51
N LEU A 143 -8.30 6.44 -2.18
CA LEU A 143 -8.09 4.99 -2.24
C LEU A 143 -6.82 4.58 -3.00
N LEU A 144 -6.33 5.43 -3.92
CA LEU A 144 -5.15 5.17 -4.75
C LEU A 144 -3.85 5.70 -4.12
N VAL A 145 -3.94 6.65 -3.19
CA VAL A 145 -2.77 7.29 -2.52
C VAL A 145 -1.99 6.31 -1.61
N GLY A 146 -2.59 5.19 -1.21
CA GLY A 146 -1.92 4.16 -0.39
C GLY A 146 -0.77 3.41 -1.08
N ALA A 147 -0.44 3.69 -2.35
CA ALA A 147 0.51 2.91 -3.12
C ALA A 147 2.00 3.22 -2.87
N THR A 148 2.37 4.31 -2.18
CA THR A 148 3.79 4.68 -1.99
C THR A 148 4.07 5.23 -0.58
N ILE A 149 4.47 4.34 0.33
CA ILE A 149 4.70 4.70 1.75
C ILE A 149 6.17 4.78 2.14
N ALA A 150 7.06 4.09 1.42
CA ALA A 150 8.48 4.15 1.71
C ALA A 150 9.05 5.56 1.54
N ASP A 151 8.77 6.22 0.42
CA ASP A 151 9.28 7.56 0.10
C ASP A 151 9.01 8.64 1.18
N PRO A 152 7.76 8.83 1.66
CA PRO A 152 7.50 9.82 2.70
C PRO A 152 8.18 9.47 4.02
N VAL A 153 8.24 8.17 4.38
CA VAL A 153 8.91 7.72 5.61
C VAL A 153 10.40 8.02 5.55
N ILE A 154 11.06 7.69 4.44
CA ILE A 154 12.50 7.94 4.24
C ILE A 154 12.82 9.43 4.31
N LYS A 155 12.02 10.28 3.64
CA LYS A 155 12.22 11.73 3.66
C LYS A 155 11.98 12.35 5.03
N GLU A 156 11.07 11.79 5.82
CA GLU A 156 10.84 12.24 7.19
C GLU A 156 12.03 11.89 8.09
N CYS A 157 12.52 10.65 8.02
CA CYS A 157 13.65 10.16 8.82
C CYS A 157 14.99 10.81 8.41
N LEU A 158 15.12 11.27 7.17
CA LEU A 158 16.30 12.02 6.72
C LEU A 158 16.49 13.32 7.51
N LYS A 159 15.42 13.92 8.06
CA LYS A 159 15.53 15.14 8.88
C LYS A 159 16.30 14.93 10.18
N SER A 160 16.40 13.69 10.65
CA SER A 160 17.16 13.29 11.83
C SER A 160 18.51 12.66 11.48
N ALA A 161 18.86 12.55 10.19
CA ALA A 161 20.17 12.09 9.76
C ALA A 161 21.21 13.21 9.93
N ASP A 162 22.49 12.83 9.87
CA ASP A 162 23.61 13.78 9.95
C ASP A 162 23.51 14.87 8.86
N ALA A 163 24.01 16.06 9.19
CA ALA A 163 23.89 17.24 8.34
C ALA A 163 24.62 17.11 6.97
N ASP A 164 25.56 16.17 6.87
CA ASP A 164 26.32 15.84 5.66
C ASP A 164 25.74 14.65 4.88
N ALA A 165 24.69 14.01 5.39
CA ALA A 165 24.05 12.88 4.73
C ALA A 165 23.35 13.32 3.43
N VAL A 166 23.70 12.66 2.31
CA VAL A 166 23.09 12.90 1.00
C VAL A 166 22.19 11.73 0.62
N LEU A 167 20.89 12.00 0.49
CA LEU A 167 19.94 11.02 -0.05
C LEU A 167 19.88 11.13 -1.58
N VAL A 168 20.28 10.06 -2.28
CA VAL A 168 20.17 9.96 -3.74
C VAL A 168 18.93 9.15 -4.10
N HIS A 169 17.93 9.82 -4.68
CA HIS A 169 16.75 9.15 -5.23
C HIS A 169 17.05 8.67 -6.66
N CYS A 170 17.16 7.35 -6.84
CA CYS A 170 17.49 6.73 -8.13
C CYS A 170 16.27 6.02 -8.73
N GLY A 171 15.84 6.45 -9.92
CA GLY A 171 14.80 5.77 -10.67
C GLY A 171 15.38 4.57 -11.43
N VAL A 172 14.87 3.36 -11.17
CA VAL A 172 15.35 2.13 -11.82
C VAL A 172 14.84 1.95 -13.26
N GLY A 173 14.02 2.87 -13.77
CA GLY A 173 13.36 2.76 -15.08
C GLY A 173 12.00 2.05 -15.04
N GLY A 174 11.50 1.65 -16.21
CA GLY A 174 10.18 1.03 -16.36
C GLY A 174 10.12 -0.45 -15.94
N ILE A 175 8.90 -0.96 -15.72
CA ILE A 175 8.64 -2.36 -15.30
C ILE A 175 9.34 -3.40 -16.19
N PRO A 176 9.37 -3.28 -17.54
CA PRO A 176 10.04 -4.28 -18.40
C PRO A 176 11.54 -4.37 -18.12
N TYR A 177 12.19 -3.23 -17.89
CA TYR A 177 13.61 -3.15 -17.56
C TYR A 177 13.90 -3.75 -16.18
N TRP A 178 13.08 -3.41 -15.17
CA TRP A 178 13.25 -3.93 -13.81
C TRP A 178 13.04 -5.45 -13.70
N LYS A 179 12.10 -6.00 -14.47
CA LYS A 179 11.82 -7.44 -14.53
C LYS A 179 12.97 -8.24 -15.16
N ASN A 180 13.76 -7.61 -16.04
CA ASN A 180 14.93 -8.26 -16.62
C ASN A 180 15.96 -8.56 -15.52
N GLN A 181 16.26 -9.83 -15.29
CA GLN A 181 17.20 -10.24 -14.25
C GLN A 181 18.65 -9.86 -14.55
N SER A 182 18.98 -9.59 -15.82
CA SER A 182 20.32 -9.17 -16.25
C SER A 182 20.50 -7.66 -16.35
N ASN A 183 19.61 -6.86 -15.74
CA ASN A 183 19.75 -5.41 -15.75
C ASN A 183 20.92 -4.92 -14.87
N ASP A 184 21.36 -3.69 -15.12
CA ASP A 184 22.54 -3.11 -14.46
C ASP A 184 22.41 -3.09 -12.93
N PHE A 185 21.24 -2.78 -12.38
CA PHE A 185 21.02 -2.74 -10.93
C PHE A 185 21.12 -4.13 -10.25
N ARG A 186 20.73 -5.20 -10.96
CA ARG A 186 20.75 -6.58 -10.47
C ARG A 186 22.12 -7.22 -10.61
N MET A 187 22.83 -6.87 -11.68
CA MET A 187 24.13 -7.45 -12.04
C MET A 187 25.32 -6.68 -11.46
N ASP A 188 25.16 -5.39 -11.20
CA ASP A 188 26.21 -4.56 -10.61
C ASP A 188 26.68 -5.14 -9.27
N SER A 189 28.00 -5.21 -9.11
CA SER A 189 28.64 -5.85 -7.98
C SER A 189 28.37 -5.19 -6.63
N GLN A 190 28.11 -3.87 -6.62
CA GLN A 190 27.87 -3.08 -5.40
C GLN A 190 26.37 -3.02 -5.07
N MET A 191 25.51 -2.87 -6.08
CA MET A 191 24.07 -2.72 -5.87
C MET A 191 23.38 -4.06 -5.64
N LYS A 192 23.47 -5.00 -6.59
CA LYS A 192 22.78 -6.31 -6.58
C LYS A 192 21.34 -6.23 -6.05
N LEU A 193 20.56 -5.28 -6.55
CA LEU A 193 19.21 -5.02 -6.03
C LEU A 193 18.28 -6.19 -6.36
N LYS A 194 17.49 -6.64 -5.38
CA LYS A 194 16.53 -7.74 -5.57
C LYS A 194 15.11 -7.22 -5.82
N SER A 195 14.78 -6.13 -5.16
CA SER A 195 13.43 -5.58 -5.04
C SER A 195 13.43 -4.05 -5.09
N VAL A 196 12.25 -3.46 -5.30
CA VAL A 196 12.01 -2.02 -5.17
C VAL A 196 10.77 -1.79 -4.30
N PRO A 197 10.74 -0.76 -3.44
CA PRO A 197 11.85 0.15 -3.13
C PRO A 197 12.98 -0.56 -2.35
N THR A 198 14.22 -0.10 -2.50
CA THR A 198 15.36 -0.51 -1.68
C THR A 198 16.10 0.74 -1.21
N LEU A 199 16.29 0.88 0.09
CA LEU A 199 17.13 1.90 0.70
C LEU A 199 18.46 1.24 1.08
N MET A 200 19.57 1.74 0.54
CA MET A 200 20.89 1.20 0.84
C MET A 200 21.85 2.32 1.26
N ARG A 201 22.76 2.00 2.18
CA ARG A 201 23.82 2.92 2.55
C ARG A 201 25.02 2.68 1.65
N TRP A 202 25.44 3.71 0.91
CA TRP A 202 26.51 3.56 -0.06
C TRP A 202 27.83 3.15 0.63
N GLY A 203 28.50 2.14 0.08
CA GLY A 203 29.74 1.60 0.65
C GLY A 203 29.59 0.70 1.88
N LYS A 204 28.37 0.52 2.42
CA LYS A 204 28.10 -0.35 3.58
C LYS A 204 27.15 -1.50 3.23
N PRO A 205 27.18 -2.60 4.00
CA PRO A 205 26.29 -3.74 3.75
C PRO A 205 24.83 -3.48 4.17
N GLN A 206 24.57 -2.46 4.98
CA GLN A 206 23.23 -2.12 5.48
C GLN A 206 22.30 -1.73 4.32
N ARG A 207 21.16 -2.43 4.23
CA ARG A 207 20.10 -2.15 3.27
C ARG A 207 18.75 -2.57 3.84
N LEU A 208 17.71 -1.84 3.46
CA LEU A 208 16.32 -2.13 3.73
C LEU A 208 15.63 -2.38 2.39
N GLU A 209 14.86 -3.45 2.30
CA GLU A 209 14.18 -3.89 1.09
C GLU A 209 12.65 -3.87 1.28
N GLU A 210 11.93 -3.43 0.25
CA GLU A 210 10.46 -3.42 0.16
C GLU A 210 9.78 -2.80 1.39
N SER A 211 9.21 -3.65 2.25
CA SER A 211 8.51 -3.24 3.45
C SER A 211 9.47 -2.63 4.49
N GLN A 212 10.73 -3.03 4.51
CA GLN A 212 11.66 -2.44 5.48
C GLN A 212 11.86 -0.94 5.22
N CYS A 213 11.74 -0.49 3.98
CA CYS A 213 11.84 0.93 3.60
C CYS A 213 10.67 1.80 4.12
N ALA A 214 9.57 1.19 4.55
CA ALA A 214 8.41 1.89 5.10
C ALA A 214 8.30 1.75 6.63
N ASP A 215 9.27 1.08 7.27
CA ASP A 215 9.36 1.02 8.73
C ASP A 215 10.22 2.18 9.25
N LYS A 216 9.56 3.16 9.86
CA LYS A 216 10.21 4.35 10.42
C LYS A 216 11.34 4.00 11.39
N SER A 217 11.16 2.99 12.25
CA SER A 217 12.18 2.63 13.24
C SER A 217 13.42 2.02 12.59
N LEU A 218 13.25 1.19 11.57
CA LEU A 218 14.38 0.61 10.83
C LEU A 218 15.13 1.67 10.02
N VAL A 219 14.40 2.61 9.42
CA VAL A 219 14.99 3.70 8.64
C VAL A 219 15.72 4.69 9.56
N GLU A 220 15.17 5.05 10.71
CA GLU A 220 15.84 5.87 11.72
C GLU A 220 17.13 5.20 12.22
N MET A 221 17.09 3.91 12.54
CA MET A 221 18.26 3.14 12.96
C MET A 221 19.34 3.16 11.86
N MET A 222 18.93 2.97 10.61
CA MET A 222 19.84 2.99 9.47
C MET A 222 20.55 4.34 9.28
N PHE A 223 19.93 5.45 9.67
CA PHE A 223 20.53 6.79 9.64
C PHE A 223 21.30 7.16 10.91
N SER A 224 21.08 6.45 12.01
CA SER A 224 21.71 6.74 13.31
C SER A 224 22.96 5.89 13.57
N ASP A 225 23.08 4.75 12.91
CA ASP A 225 24.26 3.89 13.01
C ASP A 225 25.42 4.52 12.23
N GLU A 226 26.56 4.79 12.88
CA GLU A 226 27.75 5.37 12.23
C GLU A 226 28.31 4.52 11.09
#